data_AF-A0A7K4JZU4-F1
#
_entry.id   AF-A0A7K4JZU4-F1
#
_cell.length_a   1.000
_cell.length_b   1.000
_cell.length_c   1.000
_cell.angle_alpha   90.00
_cell.angle_beta   90.00
_cell.angle_gamma   90.00
#
_symmetry.space_group_name_H-M   'P 1'
#
loop_
_entity.id
_entity.type
_entity.pdbx_description
1 polymer ?
#
loop_
_entity_poly.entity_id
_entity_poly.type
_entity_poly.pdbx_seq_one_letter_code
_entity_poly.pdbx_strand_id
1 'polypeptide(L)'
;GITWGKVVSLYAVAAGLAVDCVRHAQPAMVHTIVDCLGEFVRKTLVTWLKRRGGWADITKCVVNTDPSLRSHWLVAAVCSFGHFLKTIFFVLLPER
;
A
#
# COMPACT_ATOMS: atom_id res chain seq x y z
N GLY A 1 2.07 20.95 4.93
CA GLY A 1 2.38 20.13 6.13
C GLY A 1 2.84 18.73 5.75
N ILE A 2 3.75 18.16 6.55
CA ILE A 2 4.29 16.79 6.44
C ILE A 2 3.33 15.81 7.11
N THR A 3 3.05 14.67 6.46
CA THR A 3 2.20 13.58 6.96
C THR A 3 2.86 12.24 6.70
N TRP A 4 2.51 11.20 7.46
CA TRP A 4 3.04 9.85 7.26
C TRP A 4 2.80 9.33 5.84
N GLY A 5 1.62 9.56 5.26
CA GLY A 5 1.34 9.19 3.87
C GLY A 5 2.34 9.80 2.88
N LYS A 6 2.66 11.09 3.01
CA LYS A 6 3.65 11.75 2.13
C LYS A 6 5.07 11.21 2.31
N VAL A 7 5.44 10.89 3.54
CA VAL A 7 6.75 10.28 3.84
C VAL A 7 6.83 8.91 3.16
N VAL A 8 5.83 8.05 3.35
CA VAL A 8 5.79 6.72 2.74
C VAL A 8 5.79 6.81 1.21
N SER A 9 4.99 7.70 0.61
CA SER A 9 4.98 7.90 -0.84
C SER A 9 6.34 8.34 -1.39
N LEU A 10 7.05 9.24 -0.69
CA LEU A 10 8.38 9.69 -1.10
C LEU A 10 9.39 8.54 -1.12
N TYR A 11 9.39 7.70 -0.06
CA TYR A 11 10.26 6.52 0.00
C TYR A 11 9.91 5.49 -1.08
N ALA A 12 8.62 5.27 -1.35
CA ALA A 12 8.18 4.35 -2.41
C ALA A 12 8.62 4.80 -3.81
N VAL A 13 8.48 6.10 -4.11
CA VAL A 13 8.92 6.67 -5.40
C VAL A 13 10.44 6.60 -5.52
N ALA A 14 11.19 6.96 -4.47
CA ALA A 14 12.65 6.88 -4.48
C ALA A 14 13.14 5.43 -4.67
N ALA A 15 12.48 4.46 -4.04
CA ALA A 15 12.79 3.04 -4.22
C ALA A 15 12.51 2.57 -5.66
N GLY A 16 11.36 2.96 -6.23
CA GLY A 16 11.05 2.66 -7.64
C GLY A 16 12.09 3.24 -8.59
N LEU A 17 12.41 4.52 -8.44
CA LEU A 17 13.45 5.19 -9.22
C LEU A 17 14.82 4.51 -9.07
N ALA A 18 15.20 4.10 -7.87
CA ALA A 18 16.45 3.40 -7.64
C ALA A 18 16.49 2.04 -8.36
N VAL A 19 15.40 1.28 -8.31
CA VAL A 19 15.26 0.00 -9.04
C VAL A 19 15.38 0.21 -10.55
N ASP A 20 14.71 1.23 -11.08
CA ASP A 20 14.80 1.57 -12.51
C ASP A 20 16.23 1.99 -12.90
N CYS A 21 16.91 2.80 -12.08
CA CYS A 21 18.29 3.21 -12.35
C CYS A 21 19.27 2.01 -12.39
N VAL A 22 19.08 1.01 -11.53
CA VAL A 22 19.87 -0.23 -11.56
C VAL A 22 19.59 -1.02 -12.84
N ARG A 23 18.32 -1.12 -13.25
CA ARG A 23 17.91 -1.81 -14.49
C ARG A 23 18.45 -1.14 -15.74
N HIS A 24 18.56 0.19 -15.74
CA HIS A 24 19.10 0.99 -16.84
C HIS A 24 20.62 1.22 -16.77
N ALA A 25 21.34 0.49 -15.90
CA ALA A 25 22.79 0.59 -15.72
C ALA A 25 23.31 2.01 -15.42
N GLN A 26 22.53 2.82 -14.69
CA GLN A 26 22.91 4.15 -14.22
C GLN A 26 23.11 4.17 -12.69
N PRO A 27 24.17 3.54 -12.16
CA PRO A 27 24.40 3.41 -10.71
C PRO A 27 24.65 4.76 -10.03
N ALA A 28 25.19 5.75 -10.74
CA ALA A 28 25.41 7.09 -10.20
C ALA A 28 24.10 7.78 -9.78
N MET A 29 23.00 7.51 -10.47
CA MET A 29 21.70 8.11 -10.16
C MET A 29 21.12 7.59 -8.85
N VAL A 30 21.40 6.33 -8.49
CA VAL A 30 20.98 5.74 -7.21
C VAL A 30 21.62 6.49 -6.04
N HIS A 31 22.91 6.82 -6.15
CA HIS A 31 23.60 7.62 -5.13
C HIS A 31 22.96 9.00 -4.97
N THR A 32 22.66 9.68 -6.08
CA THR A 32 21.95 10.97 -6.04
C THR A 32 20.59 10.87 -5.36
N ILE A 33 19.80 9.83 -5.63
CA ILE A 33 18.49 9.62 -5.00
C ILE A 33 18.65 9.48 -3.48
N VAL A 34 19.61 8.66 -3.03
CA VAL A 34 19.87 8.44 -1.60
C VAL A 34 20.36 9.72 -0.92
N ASP A 35 21.23 10.50 -1.57
CA ASP A 35 21.73 11.76 -1.03
C ASP A 35 20.62 12.80 -0.89
N CYS A 36 19.80 12.98 -1.93
CA CYS A 36 18.66 13.91 -1.88
C CYS A 36 17.64 13.50 -0.81
N LEU A 37 17.33 12.21 -0.70
CA LEU A 37 16.40 11.71 0.31
C LEU A 37 16.99 11.87 1.72
N GLY A 38 18.27 11.57 1.91
CA GLY A 38 18.98 11.73 3.17
C GLY A 38 19.02 13.20 3.63
N GLU A 39 19.23 14.12 2.69
CA GLU A 39 19.22 15.55 2.98
C GLU A 39 17.82 16.07 3.34
N PHE A 40 16.78 15.62 2.62
CA PHE A 40 15.39 15.90 2.98
C PHE A 40 15.06 15.39 4.38
N VAL A 41 15.48 14.16 4.70
CA VAL A 41 15.25 13.56 6.02
C VAL A 41 15.91 14.43 7.10
N ARG A 42 17.17 14.80 6.91
CA ARG A 42 17.94 15.57 7.89
C ARG A 42 17.38 16.98 8.12
N LYS A 43 17.08 17.70 7.04
CA LYS A 43 16.63 19.11 7.10
C LYS A 43 15.17 19.26 7.54
N THR A 44 14.32 18.34 7.11
CA THR A 44 12.87 18.53 7.17
C THR A 44 12.17 17.44 7.98
N LEU A 45 12.54 16.17 7.79
CA LEU A 45 11.83 15.06 8.43
C LEU A 45 12.22 14.88 9.90
N VAL A 46 13.50 15.01 10.26
CA VAL A 46 13.98 14.75 11.64
C VAL A 46 13.31 15.68 12.65
N THR A 47 13.15 16.95 12.33
CA THR A 47 12.51 17.93 13.23
C THR A 47 11.03 17.63 13.41
N TRP A 48 10.32 17.23 12.35
CA TRP A 48 8.93 16.80 12.40
C TRP A 48 8.76 15.46 13.14
N LEU A 49 9.66 14.52 12.89
CA LEU A 49 9.63 13.18 13.44
C LEU A 49 9.88 13.18 14.96
N LYS A 50 10.82 14.01 15.43
CA LYS A 50 11.05 14.22 16.87
C LYS A 50 9.79 14.72 17.58
N ARG A 51 9.03 15.61 16.94
CA ARG A 51 7.76 16.13 17.50
C ARG A 51 6.65 15.09 17.54
N ARG A 52 6.69 14.08 16.67
CA ARG A 52 5.69 13.00 16.58
C ARG A 52 6.05 11.72 17.33
N GLY A 53 7.15 11.71 18.09
CA GLY A 53 7.56 10.53 18.87
C GLY A 53 8.35 9.49 18.06
N GLY A 54 8.96 9.88 16.94
CA GLY A 54 9.88 9.02 16.21
C GLY A 54 9.23 8.17 15.12
N TRP A 55 10.03 7.27 14.54
CA TRP A 55 9.58 6.35 13.50
C TRP A 55 8.52 5.35 13.98
N ALA A 56 8.49 5.04 15.28
CA ALA A 56 7.53 4.11 15.86
C ALA A 56 6.06 4.52 15.61
N ASP A 57 5.79 5.83 15.47
CA ASP A 57 4.44 6.36 15.21
C ASP A 57 3.88 5.97 13.83
N ILE A 58 4.73 5.52 12.90
CA ILE A 58 4.29 5.02 11.59
C ILE A 58 3.41 3.79 11.72
N THR A 59 3.66 2.93 12.73
CA THR A 59 2.94 1.66 12.90
C THR A 59 1.47 1.88 13.25
N LYS A 60 1.15 2.99 13.91
CA LYS A 60 -0.22 3.41 14.20
C LYS A 60 -0.95 3.93 12.96
N CYS A 61 -0.21 4.44 11.98
CA CYS A 61 -0.76 4.98 10.74
C CYS A 61 -0.84 3.94 9.61
N VAL A 62 -0.11 2.83 9.72
CA VAL A 62 -0.08 1.72 8.76
C VAL A 62 -1.21 0.71 8.99
N VAL A 63 -1.84 0.72 10.16
CA VAL A 63 -2.98 -0.16 10.47
C VAL A 63 -4.30 0.56 10.17
N ASN A 64 -4.63 0.64 8.90
CA ASN A 64 -5.97 0.24 8.45
C ASN A 64 -5.91 -0.14 6.96
N THR A 65 -5.22 -1.24 6.64
CA THR A 65 -5.68 -2.04 5.51
C THR A 65 -6.95 -2.68 6.01
N ASP A 66 -8.09 -2.00 5.79
CA ASP A 66 -9.36 -2.43 6.35
C ASP A 66 -9.59 -3.91 6.00
N PRO A 67 -9.80 -4.79 7.00
CA PRO A 67 -10.29 -6.14 6.72
C PRO A 67 -11.65 -6.10 5.99
N SER A 68 -12.32 -4.93 5.98
CA SER A 68 -13.55 -4.64 5.23
C SER A 68 -13.41 -4.94 3.73
N LEU A 69 -12.27 -4.60 3.10
CA LEU A 69 -12.00 -4.87 1.68
C LEU A 69 -11.96 -6.37 1.40
N ARG A 70 -11.37 -7.16 2.31
CA ARG A 70 -11.32 -8.62 2.20
C ARG A 70 -12.68 -9.24 2.46
N SER A 71 -13.45 -8.73 3.42
CA SER A 71 -14.81 -9.22 3.70
C SER A 71 -15.80 -8.89 2.58
N HIS A 72 -15.68 -7.74 1.91
CA HIS A 72 -16.59 -7.38 0.82
C HIS A 72 -16.47 -8.33 -0.38
N TRP A 73 -15.26 -8.70 -0.77
CA TRP A 73 -15.07 -9.65 -1.88
C TRP A 73 -15.51 -11.07 -1.51
N LEU A 74 -15.25 -11.51 -0.27
CA LEU A 74 -15.70 -12.82 0.21
C LEU A 74 -17.22 -12.92 0.28
N VAL A 75 -17.89 -11.89 0.80
CA VAL A 75 -19.36 -11.83 0.84
C VAL A 75 -19.93 -11.82 -0.58
N ALA A 76 -19.36 -11.03 -1.50
CA ALA A 76 -19.80 -11.03 -2.90
C ALA A 76 -19.62 -12.40 -3.57
N ALA A 77 -18.50 -13.08 -3.33
CA ALA A 77 -18.24 -14.42 -3.87
C ALA A 77 -19.21 -15.47 -3.31
N VAL A 78 -19.47 -15.45 -1.99
CA VAL A 78 -20.43 -16.36 -1.33
C VAL A 78 -21.86 -16.09 -1.82
N CYS A 79 -22.26 -14.83 -1.95
CA CYS A 79 -23.57 -14.46 -2.47
C CYS A 79 -23.75 -14.91 -3.93
N SER A 80 -22.78 -14.67 -4.81
CA SER A 80 -22.82 -15.15 -6.19
C SER A 80 -22.89 -16.67 -6.27
N PHE A 81 -22.12 -17.38 -5.45
CA PHE A 81 -22.14 -18.84 -5.39
C PHE A 81 -23.51 -19.38 -4.92
N GLY A 82 -24.10 -18.75 -3.88
CA GLY A 82 -25.44 -19.12 -3.39
C GLY A 82 -26.54 -18.87 -4.42
N HIS A 83 -26.48 -17.76 -5.15
CA HIS A 83 -27.40 -17.50 -6.27
C HIS A 83 -27.26 -18.52 -7.39
N PHE A 84 -26.02 -18.89 -7.74
CA PHE A 84 -25.74 -19.90 -8.77
C PHE A 84 -26.32 -21.28 -8.39
N LEU A 85 -26.07 -21.74 -7.16
CA LEU A 85 -26.66 -22.98 -6.65
C LEU A 85 -28.19 -22.94 -6.63
N LYS A 86 -28.78 -21.81 -6.25
CA LYS A 86 -30.24 -21.62 -6.26
C LYS A 86 -30.80 -21.68 -7.68
N THR A 87 -30.15 -21.06 -8.66
CA THR A 87 -30.57 -21.14 -10.07
C THR A 87 -30.43 -22.56 -10.61
N ILE A 88 -29.34 -23.26 -10.29
CA ILE A 88 -29.15 -24.65 -10.67
C ILE A 88 -30.23 -25.55 -10.05
N PHE A 89 -30.55 -25.37 -8.77
CA PHE A 89 -31.59 -26.16 -8.11
C PHE A 89 -32.97 -25.92 -8.76
N PHE A 90 -33.33 -24.67 -9.05
CA PHE A 90 -34.59 -24.34 -9.72
C PHE A 90 -34.64 -24.82 -11.19
N VAL A 91 -33.50 -24.92 -11.87
CA VAL A 91 -33.39 -25.40 -13.26
C VAL A 91 -33.25 -26.92 -13.35
N LEU A 92 -32.79 -27.59 -12.29
CA LEU A 92 -32.73 -29.05 -12.18
C LEU A 92 -34.02 -29.66 -11.59
N LEU A 93 -34.84 -28.90 -10.85
CA LEU A 93 -36.16 -29.33 -10.36
C LEU A 93 -37.42 -28.96 -11.21
N PRO A 94 -37.37 -28.47 -12.46
CA PRO A 94 -38.57 -28.42 -13.28
C PRO A 94 -38.69 -29.75 -14.03
N GLU A 95 -39.17 -30.80 -13.34
CA GLU A 95 -39.91 -31.96 -13.87
C GLU A 95 -39.98 -33.08 -12.82
N ARG A 96 -41.02 -33.04 -11.99
CA ARG A 96 -41.71 -34.25 -11.51
C ARG A 96 -43.20 -34.01 -11.52
#